data_AF-A0A3M1PB40-F1
#
_entry.id   AF-A0A3M1PB40-F1
#
_cell.length_a   1.000
_cell.length_b   1.000
_cell.length_c   1.000
_cell.angle_alpha   90.00
_cell.angle_beta   90.00
_cell.angle_gamma   90.00
#
_symmetry.space_group_name_H-M   'P 1'
#
loop_
_entity.id
_entity.type
_entity.pdbx_description
1 polymer ?
#
loop_
_entity_poly.entity_id
_entity_poly.type
_entity_poly.pdbx_seq_one_letter_code
_entity_poly.pdbx_strand_id
1 'polypeptide(L)'
;MSAFRGFVVKEFYHILRDRRTLLILFGMPVIQLVLFGFAIRNEVNDVRVVIVDPAGDHVTQALTSRLLASPYFEGVDYRTHAEGLERVFQQGQAKEVILFEPGFAHRLAHDGVARVQVLTDATDPNTA
;
A
#
# COMPACT_ATOMS: atom_id res chain seq x y z
N MET A 1 14.26 -43.94 32.23
CA MET A 1 14.68 -42.78 31.42
C MET A 1 15.60 -43.12 30.24
N SER A 2 16.41 -44.19 30.29
CA SER A 2 17.32 -44.60 29.20
C SER A 2 16.60 -45.04 27.92
N ALA A 3 15.48 -45.75 28.03
CA ALA A 3 14.70 -46.23 26.88
C ALA A 3 14.13 -45.08 26.03
N PHE A 4 13.59 -44.04 26.67
CA PHE A 4 13.07 -42.85 25.98
C PHE A 4 14.18 -42.12 25.22
N ARG A 5 15.34 -41.92 25.84
CA ARG A 5 16.51 -41.31 25.17
C ARG A 5 16.97 -42.14 23.97
N GLY A 6 17.01 -43.46 24.10
CA GLY A 6 17.37 -44.36 22.99
C GLY A 6 16.39 -44.26 21.81
N PHE A 7 15.09 -44.17 22.11
CA PHE A 7 14.05 -43.96 21.10
C PHE A 7 14.21 -42.62 20.37
N VAL A 8 14.40 -41.51 21.11
CA VAL A 8 14.60 -40.18 20.52
C VAL A 8 15.81 -40.17 19.57
N VAL A 9 16.95 -40.70 20.00
CA VAL A 9 18.17 -40.74 19.17
C VAL A 9 17.94 -41.54 17.89
N LYS A 10 17.28 -42.70 17.98
CA LYS A 10 16.93 -43.51 16.81
C LYS A 10 16.08 -42.71 15.81
N GLU A 11 15.06 -42.01 16.29
CA GLU A 11 14.15 -41.28 15.39
C GLU A 11 14.82 -40.08 14.75
N PHE A 12 15.71 -39.38 15.45
CA PHE A 12 16.55 -38.34 14.85
C PHE A 12 17.40 -38.87 13.69
N TYR A 13 18.08 -40.00 13.87
CA TYR A 13 18.85 -40.62 12.78
C TYR A 13 17.95 -41.08 11.62
N HIS A 14 16.74 -41.53 11.92
CA HIS A 14 15.76 -41.94 10.91
C HIS A 14 15.34 -40.75 10.05
N ILE A 15 14.95 -39.64 10.68
CA ILE A 15 14.59 -38.37 10.01
C ILE A 15 15.78 -37.86 9.18
N LEU A 16 16.99 -37.83 9.74
CA LEU A 16 18.19 -37.35 9.04
C LEU A 16 18.58 -38.20 7.82
N ARG A 17 18.24 -39.50 7.82
CA ARG A 17 18.53 -40.40 6.70
C ARG A 17 17.43 -40.37 5.64
N ASP A 18 16.19 -40.09 6.02
CA ASP A 18 15.08 -39.96 5.09
C ASP A 18 15.05 -38.56 4.45
N ARG A 19 15.56 -38.50 3.22
CA ARG A 19 15.59 -37.26 2.42
C ARG A 19 14.21 -36.64 2.21
N ARG A 20 13.14 -37.43 2.12
CA ARG A 20 11.78 -36.91 1.94
C ARG A 20 11.31 -36.20 3.19
N THR A 21 11.54 -36.82 4.35
CA THR A 21 11.19 -36.22 5.64
C THR A 21 12.00 -34.95 5.91
N LEU A 22 13.30 -34.95 5.61
CA LEU A 22 14.14 -33.74 5.65
C LEU A 22 13.61 -32.62 4.73
N LEU A 23 13.21 -32.97 3.50
CA LEU A 23 12.66 -31.99 2.55
C LEU A 23 11.37 -31.38 3.08
N ILE A 24 10.47 -32.16 3.67
CA ILE A 24 9.24 -31.59 4.25
C ILE A 24 9.58 -30.73 5.46
N LEU A 25 10.46 -31.20 6.35
CA LEU A 25 10.83 -30.51 7.59
C LEU A 25 11.44 -29.13 7.34
N PHE A 26 12.28 -28.98 6.32
CA PHE A 26 12.93 -27.69 6.00
C PHE A 26 12.32 -26.98 4.81
N GLY A 27 11.96 -27.72 3.76
CA GLY A 27 11.41 -27.17 2.52
C GLY A 27 10.03 -26.56 2.70
N MET A 28 9.13 -27.19 3.48
CA MET A 28 7.80 -26.60 3.71
C MET A 28 7.90 -25.26 4.45
N PRO A 29 8.65 -25.12 5.56
CA PRO A 29 8.88 -23.82 6.19
C PRO A 29 9.57 -22.80 5.29
N VAL A 30 10.54 -23.20 4.45
CA VAL A 30 11.18 -22.29 3.50
C VAL A 30 10.18 -21.77 2.46
N ILE A 31 9.35 -22.66 1.89
CA ILE A 31 8.29 -22.29 0.96
C ILE A 31 7.31 -21.34 1.65
N GLN A 32 6.90 -21.64 2.88
CA GLN A 32 6.02 -20.77 3.67
C GLN A 32 6.66 -19.39 3.90
N LEU A 33 7.94 -19.33 4.26
CA LEU A 33 8.66 -18.06 4.46
C LEU A 33 8.73 -17.25 3.17
N VAL A 34 8.97 -17.91 2.03
CA VAL A 34 8.95 -17.25 0.72
C VAL A 34 7.54 -16.74 0.42
N LEU A 35 6.53 -17.61 0.46
CA LEU A 35 5.15 -17.25 0.16
C LEU A 35 4.65 -16.12 1.05
N PHE A 36 4.86 -16.19 2.36
CA PHE A 36 4.47 -15.13 3.28
C PHE A 36 5.38 -13.91 3.19
N GLY A 37 6.67 -14.05 2.92
CA GLY A 37 7.56 -12.91 2.67
C GLY A 37 7.21 -12.13 1.41
N PHE A 38 6.56 -12.75 0.42
CA PHE A 38 6.00 -12.08 -0.75
C PHE A 38 4.54 -11.64 -0.55
N ALA A 39 3.71 -12.46 0.08
CA ALA A 39 2.29 -12.16 0.30
C ALA A 39 2.06 -11.11 1.38
N ILE A 40 2.94 -11.02 2.38
CA ILE A 40 2.96 -9.97 3.41
C ILE A 40 3.91 -8.86 2.95
N ARG A 41 3.78 -8.41 1.70
CA ARG A 41 4.35 -7.13 1.27
C ARG A 41 3.23 -6.09 1.27
N ASN A 42 3.21 -5.28 2.32
CA ASN A 42 2.49 -4.00 2.32
C ASN A 42 3.39 -2.95 1.65
N GLU A 43 3.66 -3.12 0.36
CA GLU A 43 4.33 -2.07 -0.42
C GLU A 43 3.24 -1.13 -0.95
N VAL A 44 2.99 -0.04 -0.21
CA VAL A 44 2.19 1.12 -0.67
C VAL A 44 3.09 1.97 -1.57
N ASN A 45 3.54 1.41 -2.69
CA ASN A 45 4.26 2.14 -3.72
C ASN A 45 3.29 2.36 -4.90
N ASP A 46 3.43 3.48 -5.61
CA ASP A 46 2.64 3.79 -6.81
C ASP A 46 1.12 3.94 -6.57
N VAL A 47 0.73 4.60 -5.48
CA VAL A 47 -0.68 5.01 -5.29
C VAL A 47 -1.03 6.02 -6.38
N ARG A 48 -1.88 5.61 -7.31
CA ARG A 48 -2.40 6.50 -8.36
C ARG A 48 -3.31 7.55 -7.74
N VAL A 49 -2.88 8.80 -7.76
CA VAL A 49 -3.61 9.94 -7.20
C VAL A 49 -4.14 10.83 -8.32
N VAL A 50 -5.41 11.22 -8.20
CA VAL A 50 -6.01 12.28 -9.01
C VAL A 50 -6.15 13.54 -8.20
N ILE A 51 -5.75 14.66 -8.78
CA ILE A 51 -5.77 15.96 -8.09
C ILE A 51 -6.89 16.80 -8.67
N VAL A 52 -7.81 17.21 -7.81
CA VAL A 52 -8.90 18.13 -8.15
C VAL A 52 -8.58 19.49 -7.56
N ASP A 53 -8.22 20.43 -8.41
CA ASP A 53 -7.91 21.80 -8.05
C ASP A 53 -8.79 22.79 -8.84
N PRO A 54 -9.90 23.24 -8.25
CA PRO A 54 -10.79 24.21 -8.88
C PRO A 54 -10.16 25.60 -9.04
N ALA A 55 -9.16 25.95 -8.22
CA ALA A 55 -8.58 27.29 -8.16
C ALA A 55 -7.32 27.42 -9.02
N GLY A 56 -6.54 26.33 -9.15
CA GLY A 56 -5.29 26.31 -9.90
C GLY A 56 -4.24 27.25 -9.33
N ASP A 57 -4.24 27.45 -8.00
CA ASP A 57 -3.42 28.48 -7.38
C ASP A 57 -1.98 28.03 -7.12
N HIS A 58 -1.09 29.00 -6.86
CA HIS A 58 0.33 28.69 -6.64
C HIS A 58 0.57 27.85 -5.38
N VAL A 59 -0.33 27.90 -4.40
CA VAL A 59 -0.21 27.16 -3.14
C VAL A 59 -0.58 25.70 -3.35
N THR A 60 -1.70 25.43 -4.02
CA THR A 60 -2.14 24.07 -4.39
C THR A 60 -1.14 23.40 -5.33
N GLN A 61 -0.58 24.13 -6.30
CA GLN A 61 0.50 23.61 -7.17
C GLN A 61 1.78 23.30 -6.39
N ALA A 62 2.17 24.14 -5.43
CA ALA A 62 3.33 23.89 -4.57
C ALA A 62 3.11 22.69 -3.63
N LEU A 63 1.91 22.52 -3.07
CA LEU A 63 1.53 21.36 -2.27
C LEU A 63 1.54 20.08 -3.10
N THR A 64 0.93 20.16 -4.27
CA THR A 64 0.84 19.05 -5.21
C THR A 64 2.22 18.59 -5.69
N SER A 65 3.11 19.51 -6.08
CA SER A 65 4.47 19.13 -6.48
C SER A 65 5.26 18.47 -5.36
N ARG A 66 5.04 18.87 -4.10
CA ARG A 66 5.63 18.18 -2.93
C ARG A 66 5.05 16.80 -2.70
N LEU A 67 3.75 16.62 -2.90
CA LEU A 67 3.09 15.31 -2.80
C LEU A 67 3.63 14.35 -3.86
N LEU A 68 3.70 14.79 -5.12
CA LEU A 68 4.18 13.97 -6.25
C LEU A 68 5.71 13.79 -6.29
N ALA A 69 6.46 14.53 -5.48
CA ALA A 69 7.89 14.27 -5.29
C ALA A 69 8.16 13.03 -4.40
N SER A 70 7.13 12.54 -3.70
CA SER A 70 7.19 11.33 -2.90
C SER A 70 7.11 10.08 -3.79
N PRO A 71 7.90 9.02 -3.53
CA PRO A 71 7.81 7.76 -4.28
C PRO A 71 6.51 6.99 -4.01
N TYR A 72 5.72 7.41 -3.01
CA TYR A 72 4.46 6.75 -2.66
C TYR A 72 3.30 7.12 -3.59
N PHE A 73 3.38 8.28 -4.27
CA PHE A 73 2.28 8.83 -5.03
C PHE A 73 2.67 9.00 -6.50
N GLU A 74 1.83 8.47 -7.39
CA GLU A 74 1.92 8.70 -8.83
C GLU A 74 0.74 9.57 -9.27
N GLY A 75 1.03 10.78 -9.74
CA GLY A 75 -0.01 11.70 -10.22
C GLY A 75 -0.45 11.30 -11.62
N VAL A 76 -1.71 10.86 -11.76
CA VAL A 76 -2.22 10.32 -13.04
C VAL A 76 -3.15 11.27 -13.79
N ASP A 77 -3.79 12.21 -13.11
CA ASP A 77 -4.70 13.17 -13.73
C ASP A 77 -4.85 14.44 -12.86
N TYR A 78 -5.11 15.55 -13.53
CA TYR A 78 -5.39 16.85 -12.92
C TYR A 78 -6.72 17.37 -13.46
N ARG A 79 -7.64 17.67 -12.53
CA ARG A 79 -8.98 18.13 -12.85
C ARG A 79 -9.31 19.42 -12.14
N THR A 80 -10.16 20.23 -12.74
CA THR A 80 -10.68 21.45 -12.11
C THR A 80 -12.06 21.25 -11.48
N HIS A 81 -12.70 20.10 -11.72
CA HIS A 81 -14.04 19.78 -11.23
C HIS A 81 -14.08 18.36 -10.66
N ALA A 82 -14.93 18.18 -9.64
CA ALA A 82 -15.13 16.92 -8.93
C ALA A 82 -16.14 15.97 -9.62
N GLU A 83 -16.53 16.26 -10.86
CA GLU A 83 -17.53 15.46 -11.56
C GLU A 83 -16.95 14.12 -12.05
N GLY A 84 -17.70 13.04 -11.81
CA GLY A 84 -17.35 11.71 -12.30
C GLY A 84 -16.18 11.06 -11.58
N LEU A 85 -15.83 11.50 -10.36
CA LEU A 85 -14.80 10.86 -9.53
C LEU A 85 -15.14 9.41 -9.22
N GLU A 86 -16.43 9.05 -9.13
CA GLU A 86 -16.86 7.67 -8.94
C GLU A 86 -16.39 6.77 -10.08
N ARG A 87 -16.42 7.27 -11.32
CA ARG A 87 -15.95 6.51 -12.49
C ARG A 87 -14.44 6.30 -12.46
N VAL A 88 -13.69 7.27 -11.94
CA VAL A 88 -12.24 7.18 -11.79
C VAL A 88 -11.89 6.02 -10.85
N PHE A 89 -12.58 5.89 -9.73
CA PHE A 89 -12.42 4.75 -8.82
C PHE A 89 -12.89 3.43 -9.46
N GLN A 90 -14.08 3.41 -10.07
CA GLN A 90 -14.64 2.19 -10.70
C GLN A 90 -13.79 1.65 -11.85
N GLN A 91 -13.13 2.52 -12.61
CA GLN A 91 -12.24 2.14 -13.71
C GLN A 91 -10.82 1.79 -13.21
N GLY A 92 -10.57 1.90 -11.90
CA GLY A 92 -9.26 1.68 -11.30
C GLY A 92 -8.22 2.72 -11.72
N GLN A 93 -8.64 3.87 -12.26
CA GLN A 93 -7.73 4.92 -12.72
C GLN A 93 -7.01 5.60 -11.55
N ALA A 94 -7.68 5.73 -10.41
CA ALA A 94 -7.09 6.24 -9.18
C ALA A 94 -7.48 5.39 -7.98
N LYS A 95 -6.59 5.36 -6.99
CA LYS A 95 -6.83 4.80 -5.66
C LYS A 95 -7.12 5.87 -4.63
N GLU A 96 -6.66 7.09 -4.89
CA GLU A 96 -6.90 8.25 -4.04
C GLU A 96 -7.21 9.49 -4.90
N VAL A 97 -8.08 10.35 -4.39
CA VAL A 97 -8.39 11.65 -4.98
C VAL A 97 -8.16 12.72 -3.91
N ILE A 98 -7.32 13.70 -4.24
CA ILE A 98 -7.07 14.87 -3.39
C ILE A 98 -7.83 16.04 -4.00
N LEU A 99 -8.78 16.59 -3.24
CA LEU A 99 -9.63 17.70 -3.65
C LEU A 99 -9.32 18.93 -2.81
N PHE A 100 -8.82 19.97 -3.48
CA PHE A 100 -8.66 21.29 -2.90
C PHE A 100 -9.98 22.04 -2.99
N GLU A 101 -10.34 22.75 -1.92
CA GLU A 101 -11.52 23.59 -1.98
C GLU A 101 -11.31 24.83 -2.88
N PRO A 102 -12.37 25.43 -3.44
CA PRO A 102 -12.24 26.62 -4.29
C PRO A 102 -11.59 27.81 -3.58
N GLY A 103 -10.67 28.53 -4.23
CA GLY A 103 -9.98 29.67 -3.61
C GLY A 103 -9.11 29.30 -2.42
N PHE A 104 -8.47 28.13 -2.46
CA PHE A 104 -7.65 27.56 -1.39
C PHE A 104 -6.60 28.55 -0.84
N ALA A 105 -5.76 29.12 -1.70
CA ALA A 105 -4.73 30.08 -1.29
C ALA A 105 -5.31 31.34 -0.64
N HIS A 106 -6.44 31.84 -1.16
CA HIS A 106 -7.09 33.04 -0.62
C HIS A 106 -7.58 32.79 0.80
N ARG A 107 -8.28 31.67 1.04
CA ARG A 107 -8.78 31.31 2.38
C ARG A 107 -7.65 31.01 3.35
N LEU A 108 -6.61 30.31 2.90
CA LEU A 108 -5.44 30.06 3.73
C LEU A 108 -4.77 31.37 4.17
N ALA A 109 -4.68 32.36 3.29
CA ALA A 109 -4.05 33.65 3.58
C ALA A 109 -4.93 34.56 4.47
N HIS A 110 -6.24 34.60 4.25
CA HIS A 110 -7.16 35.48 4.98
C HIS A 110 -7.70 34.88 6.28
N ASP A 111 -8.19 33.64 6.20
CA ASP A 111 -8.88 32.97 7.30
C ASP A 111 -7.92 32.09 8.13
N GLY A 112 -6.68 31.90 7.64
CA GLY A 112 -5.67 31.03 8.25
C GLY A 112 -5.97 29.54 8.11
N VAL A 113 -7.06 29.18 7.46
CA VAL A 113 -7.55 27.80 7.34
C VAL A 113 -8.05 27.57 5.92
N ALA A 114 -7.63 26.44 5.33
CA ALA A 114 -8.17 25.95 4.07
C ALA A 114 -8.38 24.43 4.16
N ARG A 115 -9.37 23.92 3.43
CA ARG A 115 -9.79 22.52 3.47
C ARG A 115 -9.23 21.74 2.29
N VAL A 116 -8.71 20.57 2.60
CA VAL A 116 -8.38 19.52 1.63
C VAL A 116 -9.26 18.32 1.96
N GLN A 117 -9.89 17.73 0.94
CA GLN A 117 -10.61 16.49 1.07
C GLN A 117 -9.80 15.37 0.40
N VAL A 118 -9.67 14.25 1.09
CA VAL A 118 -9.06 13.04 0.56
C VAL A 118 -10.14 11.97 0.44
N LEU A 119 -10.26 11.37 -0.74
CA LEU A 119 -11.17 10.27 -1.03
C LEU A 119 -10.36 9.07 -1.45
N THR A 120 -10.55 7.91 -0.82
CA THR A 120 -9.74 6.71 -1.05
C THR A 120 -10.64 5.50 -1.33
N ASP A 121 -10.20 4.64 -2.26
CA ASP A 121 -10.84 3.37 -2.56
C ASP A 121 -10.50 2.32 -1.48
N ALA A 122 -11.43 2.09 -0.55
CA ALA A 122 -11.28 1.18 0.57
C ALA A 122 -11.55 -0.31 0.24
N THR A 123 -11.68 -0.68 -1.04
CA THR A 123 -11.91 -2.09 -1.42
C THR A 123 -10.70 -2.99 -1.22
N ASP A 124 -9.49 -2.44 -1.24
CA ASP A 124 -8.25 -3.16 -0.94
C ASP A 124 -7.61 -2.61 0.35
N PRO A 125 -7.71 -3.35 1.48
CA PRO A 125 -7.21 -2.91 2.77
C PRO A 125 -5.68 -2.85 2.86
N ASN A 126 -4.95 -3.40 1.88
CA ASN A 126 -3.48 -3.31 1.85
C ASN A 126 -3.00 -2.00 1.22
N THR A 127 -3.89 -1.26 0.54
CA THR A 127 -3.58 0.02 -0.14
C THR A 127 -4.37 1.21 0.41
N ALA A 128 -5.25 0.99 1.39
CA ALA A 128 -6.16 2.01 1.96
C ALA A 128 -5.61 2.66 3.25
#